data_AF-A0AAV5VDZ9-F1
#
_entry.id   AF-A0AAV5VDZ9-F1
#
_cell.length_a   1.000
_cell.length_b   1.000
_cell.length_c   1.000
_cell.angle_alpha   90.00
_cell.angle_beta   90.00
_cell.angle_gamma   90.00
#
_symmetry.space_group_name_H-M   'P 1'
#
loop_
_entity.id
_entity.type
_entity.pdbx_description
1 polymer ?
#
loop_
_entity_poly.entity_id
_entity_poly.type
_entity_poly.pdbx_seq_one_letter_code
_entity_poly.pdbx_strand_id
1 'polypeptide(L)'
;LMSLESALLYVVWILEVILILAHVIVTFVYERTLVKKKVLHPNLQLLLMLSPAPLIVYQATLYLHWILDQFVKVSDDMDKWLGVVMDTGLFGTAFNLFGFVFERLIATLLVRRYEFISARIPFISLSVIAVQWAMAVAFIAAYYADWITLLPNLIVVGVEWAISVVMFSALPTISRRSYDRAMRNSTLRYRNRYQSIENIRTALVRVTMIAFL
;
A
#
# COMPACT_ATOMS: atom_id res chain seq x y z
N LEU A 1 22.37 40.51 -2.76
CA LEU A 1 22.98 39.19 -2.56
C LEU A 1 21.93 38.31 -1.89
N MET A 2 21.32 37.37 -2.62
CA MET A 2 20.53 36.31 -1.99
C MET A 2 21.44 35.58 -1.00
N SER A 3 21.00 35.38 0.24
CA SER A 3 21.73 34.54 1.19
C SER A 3 21.80 33.12 0.61
N LEU A 4 22.91 32.41 0.85
CA LEU A 4 23.11 31.03 0.41
C LEU A 4 21.92 30.13 0.80
N GLU A 5 21.33 30.40 1.97
CA GLU A 5 20.14 29.73 2.51
C GLU A 5 18.91 29.89 1.61
N SER A 6 18.64 31.11 1.13
CA SER A 6 17.52 31.35 0.22
C SER A 6 17.69 30.58 -1.10
N ALA A 7 18.91 30.55 -1.66
CA ALA A 7 19.19 29.82 -2.89
C ALA A 7 19.02 28.30 -2.73
N LEU A 8 19.47 27.73 -1.61
CA LEU A 8 19.26 26.30 -1.29
C LEU A 8 17.78 25.95 -1.17
N LEU A 9 17.01 26.82 -0.51
CA LEU A 9 15.56 26.63 -0.36
C LEU A 9 14.90 26.51 -1.74
N TYR A 10 15.17 27.45 -2.65
CA TYR A 10 14.62 27.42 -4.01
C TYR A 10 14.98 26.14 -4.79
N VAL A 11 16.20 25.62 -4.63
CA VAL A 11 16.59 24.34 -5.26
C VAL A 11 15.76 23.18 -4.72
N VAL A 12 15.55 23.12 -3.40
CA VAL A 12 14.70 22.11 -2.75
C VAL A 12 13.27 22.20 -3.29
N TRP A 13 12.70 23.41 -3.38
CA TRP A 13 11.35 23.63 -3.93
C TRP A 13 11.21 23.13 -5.36
N ILE A 14 12.16 23.48 -6.24
CA ILE A 14 12.13 23.04 -7.63
C ILE A 14 12.20 21.51 -7.72
N LEU A 15 13.10 20.90 -6.95
CA LEU A 15 13.27 19.46 -6.93
C LEU A 15 12.02 18.74 -6.42
N GLU A 16 11.39 19.27 -5.37
CA GLU A 16 10.14 18.74 -4.83
C GLU A 16 9.03 18.78 -5.88
N VAL A 17 8.82 19.92 -6.57
CA VAL A 17 7.83 20.05 -7.65
C VAL A 17 8.06 19.03 -8.76
N ILE A 18 9.32 18.83 -9.17
CA ILE A 18 9.69 17.84 -10.18
C ILE A 18 9.35 16.42 -9.70
N LEU A 19 9.65 16.08 -8.44
CA LEU A 19 9.37 14.77 -7.87
C LEU A 19 7.87 14.48 -7.78
N ILE A 20 7.04 15.47 -7.42
CA ILE A 20 5.58 15.31 -7.40
C ILE A 20 5.06 15.05 -8.81
N LEU A 21 5.46 15.87 -9.78
CA LEU A 21 5.03 15.71 -11.16
C LEU A 21 5.44 14.34 -11.70
N ALA A 22 6.67 13.92 -11.42
CA ALA A 22 7.14 12.58 -11.74
C ALA A 22 6.28 11.50 -11.05
N HIS A 23 5.97 11.66 -9.76
CA HIS A 23 5.15 10.72 -9.00
C HIS A 23 3.73 10.59 -9.56
N VAL A 24 3.07 11.70 -9.90
CA VAL A 24 1.74 11.71 -10.51
C VAL A 24 1.76 11.03 -11.88
N ILE A 25 2.75 11.34 -12.72
CA ILE A 25 2.92 10.73 -14.04
C ILE A 25 3.16 9.23 -13.92
N VAL A 26 4.08 8.81 -13.04
CA VAL A 26 4.42 7.40 -12.81
C VAL A 26 3.20 6.66 -12.29
N THR A 27 2.48 7.22 -11.31
CA THR A 27 1.24 6.63 -10.77
C THR A 27 0.19 6.49 -11.86
N PHE A 28 -0.03 7.52 -12.68
CA PHE A 28 -0.98 7.43 -13.79
C PHE A 28 -0.60 6.35 -14.82
N VAL A 29 0.68 6.27 -15.20
CA VAL A 29 1.19 5.22 -16.10
C VAL A 29 1.04 3.83 -15.47
N TYR A 30 1.33 3.71 -14.18
CA TYR A 30 1.18 2.49 -13.39
C TYR A 30 -0.28 2.01 -13.38
N GLU A 31 -1.22 2.88 -12.99
CA GLU A 31 -2.66 2.59 -12.96
C GLU A 31 -3.17 2.17 -14.34
N ARG A 32 -2.81 2.94 -15.38
CA ARG A 32 -3.21 2.63 -16.76
C ARG A 32 -2.67 1.27 -17.22
N THR A 33 -1.44 0.93 -16.84
CA THR A 33 -0.83 -0.37 -17.14
C THR A 33 -1.54 -1.49 -16.40
N LEU A 34 -1.91 -1.25 -15.14
CA LEU A 34 -2.58 -2.21 -14.29
C LEU A 34 -4.01 -2.52 -14.76
N VAL A 35 -4.79 -1.51 -15.16
CA VAL A 35 -6.14 -1.69 -15.75
C VAL A 35 -6.10 -2.58 -16.99
N LYS A 36 -5.08 -2.39 -17.84
CA LYS A 36 -4.93 -3.17 -19.09
C LYS A 36 -4.54 -4.63 -18.85
N LYS A 37 -3.88 -4.93 -17.74
CA LYS A 37 -3.47 -6.30 -17.39
C LYS A 37 -4.63 -7.08 -16.78
N LYS A 38 -5.38 -7.80 -17.62
CA LYS A 38 -6.45 -8.74 -17.20
C LYS A 38 -5.95 -10.04 -16.54
N VAL A 39 -4.67 -10.11 -16.17
CA VAL A 39 -4.01 -11.30 -15.60
C VAL A 39 -3.96 -11.23 -14.08
N LEU A 40 -4.56 -10.21 -13.46
CA LEU A 40 -4.59 -10.07 -12.00
C LEU A 40 -6.00 -10.34 -11.50
N HIS A 41 -6.08 -11.11 -10.41
CA HIS A 41 -7.33 -11.31 -9.71
C HIS A 41 -7.88 -9.96 -9.20
N PRO A 42 -9.20 -9.69 -9.28
CA PRO A 42 -9.80 -8.39 -8.96
C PRO A 42 -9.40 -7.82 -7.60
N ASN A 43 -9.30 -8.66 -6.56
CA ASN A 43 -8.86 -8.21 -5.22
C ASN A 43 -7.44 -7.63 -5.24
N LEU A 44 -6.50 -8.33 -5.88
CA LEU A 44 -5.13 -7.86 -5.98
C LEU A 44 -5.06 -6.61 -6.85
N GLN A 45 -5.79 -6.58 -7.96
CA GLN A 45 -5.82 -5.42 -8.82
C GLN A 45 -6.29 -4.19 -8.04
N LEU A 46 -7.36 -4.30 -7.25
CA LEU A 46 -7.86 -3.19 -6.43
C LEU A 46 -6.84 -2.74 -5.35
N LEU A 47 -6.17 -3.68 -4.67
CA LEU A 47 -5.12 -3.31 -3.69
C LEU A 47 -3.98 -2.54 -4.35
N LEU A 48 -3.56 -2.98 -5.53
CA LEU A 48 -2.49 -2.33 -6.28
C LEU A 48 -2.93 -0.93 -6.74
N MET A 49 -4.16 -0.78 -7.23
CA MET A 49 -4.73 0.52 -7.64
C MET A 49 -4.82 1.53 -6.49
N LEU A 50 -5.11 1.04 -5.29
CA LEU A 50 -5.27 1.90 -4.11
C LEU A 50 -3.98 2.06 -3.30
N SER A 51 -2.92 1.34 -3.65
CA SER A 51 -1.63 1.45 -2.95
C SER A 51 -0.99 2.85 -2.99
N PRO A 52 -1.12 3.66 -4.06
CA PRO A 52 -0.60 5.03 -4.05
C PRO A 52 -1.46 6.00 -3.23
N ALA A 53 -2.70 5.62 -2.86
CA ALA A 53 -3.66 6.54 -2.23
C ALA A 53 -3.17 7.17 -0.92
N PRO A 54 -2.54 6.43 0.04
CA PRO A 54 -2.03 7.04 1.27
C PRO A 54 -0.94 8.09 1.00
N LEU A 55 -0.07 7.85 0.02
CA LEU A 55 0.97 8.81 -0.38
C LEU A 55 0.37 10.05 -1.06
N ILE A 56 -0.67 9.87 -1.89
CA ILE A 56 -1.43 10.99 -2.46
C ILE A 56 -2.09 11.81 -1.35
N VAL A 57 -2.66 11.19 -0.32
CA VAL A 57 -3.26 11.91 0.83
C VAL A 57 -2.22 12.71 1.59
N TYR A 58 -1.06 12.12 1.88
CA TYR A 58 0.08 12.82 2.50
C TYR A 58 0.50 14.04 1.69
N GLN A 59 0.79 13.85 0.39
CA GLN A 59 1.21 14.92 -0.51
C GLN A 59 0.15 16.01 -0.65
N ALA A 60 -1.10 15.64 -0.89
CA ALA A 60 -2.19 16.59 -1.05
C ALA A 60 -2.37 17.46 0.22
N THR A 61 -2.20 16.87 1.40
CA THR A 61 -2.36 17.58 2.67
C THR A 61 -1.16 18.49 2.95
N LEU A 62 0.06 18.05 2.62
CA LEU A 62 1.27 18.86 2.68
C LEU A 62 1.15 20.13 1.81
N TYR A 63 0.71 19.99 0.56
CA TYR A 63 0.56 21.15 -0.33
C TYR A 63 -0.61 22.03 0.06
N LEU A 64 -1.71 21.44 0.54
CA LEU A 64 -2.82 22.22 1.07
C LEU A 64 -2.38 23.07 2.25
N HIS A 65 -1.64 22.49 3.19
CA HIS A 65 -1.07 23.20 4.34
C HIS A 65 -0.18 24.37 3.89
N TRP A 66 0.74 24.11 2.96
CA TRP A 66 1.63 25.15 2.44
C TRP A 66 0.87 26.29 1.74
N ILE A 67 -0.09 25.97 0.87
CA ILE A 67 -0.92 26.96 0.20
C ILE A 67 -1.68 27.79 1.24
N LEU A 68 -2.31 27.14 2.22
CA LEU A 68 -3.06 27.83 3.24
C LEU A 68 -2.17 28.79 4.03
N ASP A 69 -0.99 28.36 4.46
CA ASP A 69 -0.04 29.19 5.24
C ASP A 69 0.43 30.44 4.47
N GLN A 70 0.50 30.38 3.13
CA GLN A 70 0.85 31.55 2.30
C GLN A 70 -0.29 32.57 2.17
N PHE A 71 -1.56 32.13 2.19
CA PHE A 71 -2.71 33.00 1.89
C PHE A 71 -3.52 33.38 3.13
N VAL A 72 -3.50 32.56 4.18
CA VAL A 72 -4.34 32.69 5.38
C VAL A 72 -3.54 32.24 6.60
N LYS A 73 -3.62 32.98 7.71
CA LYS A 73 -3.10 32.47 8.99
C LYS A 73 -3.91 31.24 9.40
N VAL A 74 -3.29 30.07 9.33
CA VAL A 74 -3.87 28.80 9.75
C VAL A 74 -4.06 28.84 11.27
N SER A 75 -5.25 28.47 11.76
CA SER A 75 -5.50 28.36 13.20
C SER A 75 -4.83 27.10 13.76
N ASP A 76 -4.44 27.12 15.02
CA ASP A 76 -3.80 25.98 15.70
C ASP A 76 -4.61 24.68 15.57
N ASP A 77 -5.95 24.77 15.63
CA ASP A 77 -6.84 23.62 15.44
C ASP A 77 -6.74 23.06 14.02
N MET A 78 -6.70 23.92 13.00
CA MET A 78 -6.62 23.51 11.61
C MET A 78 -5.24 22.93 11.29
N ASP A 79 -4.18 23.50 11.86
CA ASP A 79 -2.82 22.96 11.77
C ASP A 79 -2.76 21.55 12.36
N LYS A 80 -3.35 21.34 13.55
CA LYS A 80 -3.45 20.02 14.17
C LYS A 80 -4.20 19.01 13.30
N TRP A 81 -5.34 19.40 12.72
CA TRP A 81 -6.11 18.50 11.84
C TRP A 81 -5.35 18.16 10.54
N LEU A 82 -4.67 19.13 9.93
CA LEU A 82 -3.84 18.89 8.75
C LEU A 82 -2.67 17.96 9.10
N GLY A 83 -2.04 18.13 10.26
CA GLY A 83 -1.03 17.21 10.79
C GLY A 83 -1.55 15.78 10.94
N VAL A 84 -2.73 15.59 11.56
CA VAL A 84 -3.37 14.27 11.71
C VAL A 84 -3.61 13.61 10.35
N VAL A 85 -4.15 14.33 9.36
CA VAL A 85 -4.43 13.77 8.03
C VAL A 85 -3.14 13.42 7.29
N MET A 86 -2.14 14.31 7.35
CA MET A 86 -0.83 14.11 6.74
C MET A 86 -0.14 12.86 7.32
N ASP A 87 -0.06 12.77 8.64
CA ASP A 87 0.57 11.64 9.33
C ASP A 87 -0.21 10.33 9.12
N THR A 88 -1.54 10.40 9.01
CA THR A 88 -2.36 9.23 8.65
C THR A 88 -2.03 8.74 7.25
N GLY A 89 -1.85 9.63 6.28
CA GLY A 89 -1.43 9.27 4.93
C GLY A 89 -0.05 8.59 4.92
N LEU A 90 0.92 9.19 5.61
CA LEU A 90 2.27 8.65 5.73
C LEU A 90 2.29 7.29 6.42
N PHE A 91 1.65 7.18 7.59
CA PHE A 91 1.57 5.94 8.36
C PHE A 91 0.77 4.85 7.63
N GLY A 92 -0.26 5.25 6.88
CA GLY A 92 -1.05 4.36 6.04
C GLY A 92 -0.23 3.65 4.96
N THR A 93 0.85 4.26 4.46
CA THR A 93 1.74 3.62 3.47
C THR A 93 2.42 2.37 4.02
N ALA A 94 2.78 2.35 5.30
CA ALA A 94 3.46 1.21 5.94
C ALA A 94 2.60 -0.07 5.85
N PHE A 95 1.30 0.07 6.09
CA PHE A 95 0.36 -1.05 6.08
C PHE A 95 0.01 -1.59 4.68
N ASN A 96 0.44 -0.95 3.58
CA ASN A 96 0.17 -1.47 2.24
C ASN A 96 0.77 -2.86 2.05
N LEU A 97 1.99 -3.08 2.59
CA LEU A 97 2.67 -4.36 2.49
C LEU A 97 1.88 -5.46 3.22
N PHE A 98 1.42 -5.17 4.44
CA PHE A 98 0.51 -6.05 5.18
C PHE A 98 -0.71 -6.44 4.36
N GLY A 99 -1.38 -5.47 3.74
CA GLY A 99 -2.57 -5.71 2.92
C GLY A 99 -2.31 -6.69 1.77
N PHE A 100 -1.16 -6.55 1.09
CA PHE A 100 -0.75 -7.46 0.03
C PHE A 100 -0.41 -8.87 0.50
N VAL A 101 0.19 -9.00 1.69
CA VAL A 101 0.52 -10.29 2.30
C VAL A 101 -0.75 -10.99 2.73
N PHE A 102 -1.62 -10.27 3.42
CA PHE A 102 -2.86 -10.81 3.96
C PHE A 102 -3.79 -11.29 2.84
N GLU A 103 -3.90 -10.55 1.74
CA GLU A 103 -4.64 -10.99 0.55
C GLU A 103 -4.10 -12.30 -0.02
N ARG A 104 -2.78 -12.45 -0.12
CA ARG A 104 -2.14 -13.69 -0.60
C ARG A 104 -2.35 -14.85 0.35
N LEU A 105 -2.28 -14.59 1.65
CA LEU A 105 -2.51 -15.60 2.67
C LEU A 105 -3.94 -16.15 2.53
N ILE A 106 -4.93 -15.27 2.44
CA ILE A 106 -6.33 -15.66 2.23
C ILE A 106 -6.51 -16.44 0.92
N ALA A 107 -5.93 -15.94 -0.18
CA ALA A 107 -6.00 -16.63 -1.47
C ALA A 107 -5.40 -18.05 -1.41
N THR A 108 -4.32 -18.24 -0.65
CA THR A 108 -3.64 -19.52 -0.50
C THR A 108 -4.40 -20.48 0.42
N LEU A 109 -5.01 -19.98 1.50
CA LEU A 109 -5.76 -20.80 2.46
C LEU A 109 -7.16 -21.17 1.96
N LEU A 110 -7.83 -20.26 1.27
CA LEU A 110 -9.25 -20.37 0.89
C LEU A 110 -9.46 -20.47 -0.63
N VAL A 111 -8.55 -21.13 -1.36
CA VAL A 111 -8.52 -21.21 -2.84
C VAL A 111 -9.92 -21.37 -3.48
N ARG A 112 -10.73 -22.33 -3.01
CA ARG A 112 -12.06 -22.62 -3.60
C ARG A 112 -13.11 -21.54 -3.33
N ARG A 113 -13.10 -20.94 -2.13
CA ARG A 113 -14.07 -19.90 -1.74
C ARG A 113 -13.67 -18.53 -2.25
N TYR A 114 -12.36 -18.28 -2.33
CA TYR A 114 -11.77 -17.04 -2.78
C TYR A 114 -12.21 -16.68 -4.21
N GLU A 115 -12.13 -17.64 -5.14
CA GLU A 115 -12.57 -17.43 -6.52
C GLU A 115 -14.07 -17.10 -6.62
N PHE A 116 -14.91 -17.78 -5.84
CA PHE A 116 -16.36 -17.59 -5.94
C PHE A 116 -16.81 -16.26 -5.32
N ILE A 117 -16.30 -15.94 -4.12
CA ILE A 117 -16.71 -14.75 -3.36
C ILE A 117 -16.25 -13.47 -4.06
N SER A 118 -15.07 -13.50 -4.70
CA SER A 118 -14.43 -12.29 -5.23
C SER A 118 -14.37 -12.23 -6.76
N ALA A 119 -15.12 -13.08 -7.48
CA ALA A 119 -15.13 -13.10 -8.94
C ALA A 119 -15.60 -11.77 -9.56
N ARG A 120 -16.56 -11.09 -8.92
CA ARG A 120 -17.21 -9.89 -9.47
C ARG A 120 -16.94 -8.63 -8.67
N ILE A 121 -16.95 -8.74 -7.34
CA ILE A 121 -16.70 -7.62 -6.44
C ILE A 121 -15.55 -8.03 -5.51
N PRO A 122 -14.49 -7.22 -5.44
CA PRO A 122 -13.31 -7.55 -4.65
C PRO A 122 -13.52 -7.24 -3.16
N PHE A 123 -14.43 -7.97 -2.51
CA PHE A 123 -14.82 -7.72 -1.12
C PHE A 123 -13.65 -7.85 -0.14
N ILE A 124 -12.75 -8.82 -0.36
CA ILE A 124 -11.63 -9.07 0.54
C ILE A 124 -10.69 -7.88 0.57
N SER A 125 -10.31 -7.34 -0.60
CA SER A 125 -9.44 -6.18 -0.62
C SER A 125 -10.13 -4.93 -0.08
N LEU A 126 -11.42 -4.72 -0.36
CA LEU A 126 -12.17 -3.61 0.24
C LEU A 126 -12.16 -3.67 1.77
N SER A 127 -12.38 -4.85 2.35
CA SER A 127 -12.31 -5.03 3.81
C SER A 127 -10.90 -4.78 4.34
N VAL A 128 -9.86 -5.29 3.66
CA VAL A 128 -8.46 -5.08 4.07
C VAL A 128 -8.10 -3.60 4.05
N ILE A 129 -8.48 -2.88 2.99
CA ILE A 129 -8.22 -1.44 2.85
C ILE A 129 -8.98 -0.66 3.92
N ALA A 130 -10.25 -0.98 4.17
CA ALA A 130 -11.04 -0.33 5.20
C ALA A 130 -10.41 -0.51 6.59
N VAL A 131 -9.99 -1.73 6.93
CA VAL A 131 -9.31 -2.04 8.20
C VAL A 131 -7.97 -1.32 8.28
N GLN A 132 -7.19 -1.29 7.20
CA GLN A 132 -5.91 -0.58 7.15
C GLN A 132 -6.08 0.92 7.45
N TRP A 133 -7.02 1.58 6.77
CA TRP A 133 -7.29 3.01 7.00
C TRP A 133 -7.83 3.26 8.40
N ALA A 134 -8.74 2.41 8.89
CA ALA A 134 -9.27 2.53 10.25
C ALA A 134 -8.16 2.39 11.30
N MET A 135 -7.23 1.44 11.14
CA MET A 135 -6.07 1.30 12.02
C MET A 135 -5.15 2.51 11.94
N ALA A 136 -4.82 2.98 10.74
CA ALA A 136 -3.96 4.15 10.57
C ALA A 136 -4.53 5.39 11.26
N VAL A 137 -5.82 5.69 11.04
CA VAL A 137 -6.52 6.79 11.70
C VAL A 137 -6.52 6.59 13.22
N ALA A 138 -6.81 5.39 13.72
CA ALA A 138 -6.86 5.12 15.14
C ALA A 138 -5.51 5.32 15.84
N PHE A 139 -4.41 4.83 15.26
CA PHE A 139 -3.06 5.00 15.83
C PHE A 139 -2.59 6.45 15.82
N ILE A 140 -2.84 7.18 14.73
CA ILE A 140 -2.47 8.59 14.64
C ILE A 140 -3.35 9.43 15.55
N ALA A 141 -4.66 9.18 15.62
CA ALA A 141 -5.54 9.87 16.55
C ALA A 141 -5.13 9.63 18.01
N ALA A 142 -4.76 8.39 18.38
CA ALA A 142 -4.26 8.07 19.71
C ALA A 142 -2.92 8.76 20.04
N TYR A 143 -2.06 8.94 19.04
CA TYR A 143 -0.82 9.70 19.18
C TYR A 143 -1.09 11.19 19.43
N TYR A 144 -1.96 11.83 18.64
CA TYR A 144 -2.33 13.24 18.81
C TYR A 144 -3.22 13.53 20.04
N ALA A 145 -3.74 12.48 20.67
CA ALA A 145 -4.43 12.54 21.96
C ALA A 145 -3.49 12.27 23.15
N ASP A 146 -2.18 12.11 22.92
CA ASP A 146 -1.16 11.79 23.92
C ASP A 146 -1.41 10.46 24.67
N TRP A 147 -2.22 9.56 24.11
CA TRP A 147 -2.47 8.24 24.70
C TRP A 147 -1.32 7.28 24.43
N ILE A 148 -0.61 7.47 23.32
CA ILE A 148 0.49 6.62 22.87
C ILE A 148 1.62 7.54 22.38
N THR A 149 2.86 7.21 22.73
CA THR A 149 4.04 7.91 22.24
C THR A 149 4.44 7.43 20.83
N LEU A 150 5.43 8.07 20.21
CA LEU A 150 5.93 7.68 18.89
C LEU A 150 6.51 6.25 18.87
N LEU A 151 7.14 5.81 19.97
CA LEU A 151 7.89 4.55 20.02
C LEU A 151 7.01 3.31 19.78
N PRO A 152 5.85 3.13 20.44
CA PRO A 152 4.92 2.04 20.13
C PRO A 152 4.48 2.00 18.66
N ASN A 153 4.21 3.16 18.04
CA ASN A 153 3.81 3.21 16.62
C ASN A 153 4.92 2.69 15.70
N LEU A 154 6.17 3.07 15.98
CA LEU A 154 7.34 2.55 15.24
C LEU A 154 7.54 1.04 15.45
N ILE A 155 7.30 0.53 16.66
CA ILE A 155 7.37 -0.91 16.95
C ILE A 155 6.30 -1.66 16.15
N VAL A 156 5.06 -1.15 16.11
CA VAL A 156 3.98 -1.78 15.33
C VAL A 156 4.34 -1.87 13.86
N VAL A 157 4.86 -0.78 13.27
CA VAL A 157 5.32 -0.77 11.87
C VAL A 157 6.47 -1.74 11.65
N GLY A 158 7.47 -1.76 12.55
CA GLY A 158 8.62 -2.65 12.42
C GLY A 158 8.23 -4.13 12.51
N VAL A 159 7.32 -4.48 13.42
CA VAL A 159 6.80 -5.85 13.58
C VAL A 159 5.96 -6.25 12.37
N GLU A 160 5.07 -5.37 11.90
CA GLU A 160 4.26 -5.61 10.70
C GLU A 160 5.15 -5.85 9.48
N TRP A 161 6.14 -5.00 9.26
CA TRP A 161 7.10 -5.15 8.17
C TRP A 161 7.86 -6.48 8.27
N ALA A 162 8.36 -6.85 9.46
CA ALA A 162 9.06 -8.12 9.67
C ALA A 162 8.16 -9.32 9.36
N ILE A 163 6.91 -9.32 9.83
CA ILE A 163 5.93 -10.36 9.52
C ILE A 163 5.68 -10.43 8.02
N SER A 164 5.51 -9.28 7.37
CA SER A 164 5.26 -9.18 5.95
C SER A 164 6.41 -9.78 5.12
N VAL A 165 7.67 -9.49 5.48
CA VAL A 165 8.87 -10.05 4.83
C VAL A 165 8.94 -11.57 5.01
N VAL A 166 8.74 -12.07 6.23
CA VAL A 166 8.76 -13.51 6.53
C VAL A 166 7.68 -14.23 5.74
N MET A 167 6.46 -13.68 5.71
CA MET A 167 5.34 -14.24 4.96
C MET A 167 5.59 -14.24 3.47
N PHE A 168 6.12 -13.15 2.90
CA PHE A 168 6.50 -13.09 1.49
C PHE A 168 7.54 -14.15 1.12
N SER A 169 8.49 -14.42 2.02
CA SER A 169 9.51 -15.44 1.82
C SER A 169 8.92 -16.86 1.94
N ALA A 170 7.92 -17.06 2.80
CA ALA A 170 7.27 -18.36 3.01
C ALA A 170 6.23 -18.73 1.94
N LEU A 171 5.54 -17.74 1.36
CA LEU A 171 4.44 -17.93 0.40
C LEU A 171 4.83 -18.80 -0.82
N PRO A 172 5.99 -18.63 -1.48
CA PRO A 172 6.42 -19.50 -2.56
C PRO A 172 6.51 -20.97 -2.15
N THR A 173 7.01 -21.23 -0.94
CA THR A 173 7.17 -22.58 -0.38
C THR A 173 5.82 -23.22 -0.07
N ILE A 174 4.90 -22.47 0.52
CA ILE A 174 3.54 -22.93 0.83
C ILE A 174 2.77 -23.19 -0.47
N SER A 175 2.90 -22.30 -1.45
CA SER A 175 2.25 -22.44 -2.76
C SER A 175 2.73 -23.69 -3.50
N ARG A 176 4.05 -23.97 -3.51
CA ARG A 176 4.62 -25.20 -4.07
C ARG A 176 4.09 -26.46 -3.38
N ARG A 177 4.06 -26.49 -2.05
CA ARG A 177 3.54 -27.65 -1.30
C ARG A 177 2.05 -27.90 -1.56
N SER A 178 1.26 -26.84 -1.66
CA SER A 178 -0.18 -26.93 -1.99
C SER A 178 -0.37 -27.47 -3.41
N TYR A 179 0.42 -26.98 -4.36
CA TYR A 179 0.44 -27.47 -5.74
C TYR A 179 0.82 -28.94 -5.82
N ASP A 180 1.90 -29.38 -5.14
CA ASP A 180 2.34 -30.77 -5.16
C ASP A 180 1.31 -31.73 -4.56
N ARG A 181 0.64 -31.32 -3.48
CA ARG A 181 -0.48 -32.10 -2.89
C ARG A 181 -1.65 -32.20 -3.86
N ALA A 182 -1.97 -31.12 -4.55
CA ALA A 182 -3.05 -31.12 -5.53
C ALA A 182 -2.71 -31.91 -6.79
N MET A 183 -1.43 -31.98 -7.17
CA MET A 183 -0.95 -32.72 -8.34
C MET A 183 -0.90 -34.24 -8.10
N ARG A 184 -0.73 -34.67 -6.84
CA ARG A 184 -0.88 -36.09 -6.44
C ARG A 184 -2.33 -36.58 -6.51
N ASN A 185 -3.30 -35.69 -6.33
CA ASN A 185 -4.72 -36.00 -6.51
C ASN A 185 -5.11 -35.76 -7.99
N SER A 186 -5.04 -36.82 -8.78
CA SER A 186 -5.14 -36.88 -10.25
C SER A 186 -6.39 -36.22 -10.88
N THR A 187 -7.42 -35.92 -10.10
CA THR A 187 -8.71 -35.36 -10.56
C THR A 187 -8.72 -33.83 -10.76
N LEU A 188 -7.72 -33.09 -10.26
CA LEU A 188 -7.68 -31.61 -10.30
C LEU A 188 -6.63 -31.01 -11.27
N ARG A 189 -6.29 -31.76 -12.32
CA ARG A 189 -5.08 -31.55 -13.15
C ARG A 189 -5.04 -30.26 -13.99
N TYR A 190 -6.19 -29.70 -14.40
CA TYR A 190 -6.21 -28.60 -15.38
C TYR A 190 -6.35 -27.20 -14.77
N ARG A 191 -7.10 -27.05 -13.68
CA ARG A 191 -7.39 -25.74 -13.06
C ARG A 191 -6.24 -25.21 -12.20
N ASN A 192 -5.53 -26.09 -11.50
CA ASN A 192 -4.44 -25.70 -10.59
C ASN A 192 -3.12 -25.33 -11.30
N ARG A 193 -2.95 -25.75 -12.56
CA ARG A 193 -1.74 -25.46 -13.36
C ARG A 193 -1.64 -23.98 -13.75
N TYR A 194 -2.79 -23.34 -13.96
CA TYR A 194 -2.85 -21.90 -14.23
C TYR A 194 -2.59 -21.08 -12.95
N GLN A 195 -3.17 -21.45 -11.82
CA GLN A 195 -2.97 -20.75 -10.54
C GLN A 195 -1.52 -20.81 -10.02
N SER A 196 -0.78 -21.91 -10.22
CA SER A 196 0.62 -21.97 -9.77
C SER A 196 1.56 -21.15 -10.65
N ILE A 197 1.36 -21.17 -11.97
CA ILE A 197 2.10 -20.32 -12.92
C ILE A 197 1.76 -18.85 -12.70
N GLU A 198 0.50 -18.54 -12.41
CA GLU A 198 0.04 -17.18 -12.11
C GLU A 198 0.60 -16.69 -10.77
N ASN A 199 0.59 -17.51 -9.70
CA ASN A 199 1.20 -17.17 -8.42
C ASN A 199 2.72 -16.99 -8.51
N ILE A 200 3.42 -17.81 -9.31
CA ILE A 200 4.86 -17.64 -9.56
C ILE A 200 5.12 -16.35 -10.36
N ARG A 201 4.32 -16.06 -11.40
CA ARG A 201 4.41 -14.80 -12.15
C ARG A 201 4.06 -13.59 -11.28
N THR A 202 3.05 -13.67 -10.42
CA THR A 202 2.70 -12.57 -9.51
C THR A 202 3.76 -12.38 -8.44
N ALA A 203 4.37 -13.45 -7.93
CA ALA A 203 5.51 -13.34 -7.02
C ALA A 203 6.70 -12.66 -7.68
N LEU A 204 7.01 -13.02 -8.94
CA LEU A 204 8.13 -12.43 -9.67
C LEU A 204 7.90 -10.95 -9.99
N VAL A 205 6.70 -10.59 -10.47
CA VAL A 205 6.29 -9.19 -10.68
C VAL A 205 6.25 -8.41 -9.37
N ARG A 206 5.85 -9.03 -8.25
CA ARG A 206 5.88 -8.40 -6.93
C ARG A 206 7.29 -8.12 -6.44
N VAL A 207 8.25 -9.04 -6.62
CA VAL A 207 9.65 -8.75 -6.27
C VAL A 207 10.19 -7.57 -7.09
N THR A 208 9.79 -7.44 -8.36
CA THR A 208 10.18 -6.28 -9.18
C THR A 208 9.43 -5.00 -8.80
N MET A 209 8.17 -5.08 -8.36
CA MET A 209 7.38 -3.92 -7.92
C MET A 209 7.72 -3.46 -6.49
N ILE A 210 8.12 -4.37 -5.60
CA ILE A 210 8.61 -4.04 -4.25
C ILE A 210 9.97 -3.35 -4.33
N ALA A 211 10.79 -3.63 -5.36
CA ALA A 211 11.99 -2.82 -5.63
C ALA A 211 11.67 -1.39 -6.14
N PHE A 212 10.42 -1.12 -6.47
CA PHE A 212 9.91 0.16 -6.97
C PHE A 212 9.11 0.95 -5.91
N LEU A 213 8.73 0.30 -4.81
CA LEU A 213 8.13 0.88 -3.60
C LEU A 213 9.23 1.16 -2.58
#